data_AF-A0A522X4H3-F1
#
_entry.id   AF-A0A522X4H3-F1
#
_cell.length_a   1.000
_cell.length_b   1.000
_cell.length_c   1.000
_cell.angle_alpha   90.00
_cell.angle_beta   90.00
_cell.angle_gamma   90.00
#
_symmetry.space_group_name_H-M   'P 1'
#
loop_
_entity.id
_entity.type
_entity.pdbx_description
1 polymer ?
#
loop_
_entity_poly.entity_id
_entity_poly.type
_entity_poly.pdbx_seq_one_letter_code
_entity_poly.pdbx_strand_id
1 'polypeptide(L)'
;MSEHGERVRQELEKASSLVGTARRLLATGTMVDLAALEGKVRTICCGVVDLGREDGQSLRPDMEALITDLDRLAAAIRDRYDPQAGAPASDPPSDPGREI
;
A
#
# COMPACT_ATOMS: atom_id res chain seq x y z
N MET A 1 -14.56 -8.68 20.71
CA MET A 1 -13.33 -8.00 20.25
C MET A 1 -12.46 -7.76 21.47
N SER A 2 -11.22 -8.23 21.46
CA SER A 2 -10.27 -8.02 22.58
C SER A 2 -9.67 -6.60 22.59
N GLU A 3 -9.05 -6.20 23.70
CA GLU A 3 -8.31 -4.93 23.79
C GLU A 3 -7.19 -4.82 22.73
N HIS A 4 -6.54 -5.95 22.43
CA HIS A 4 -5.51 -6.01 21.39
C HIS A 4 -6.11 -5.82 20.00
N GLY A 5 -7.24 -6.48 19.71
CA GLY A 5 -8.01 -6.27 18.49
C GLY A 5 -8.45 -4.81 18.30
N GLU A 6 -8.95 -4.17 19.35
CA GLU A 6 -9.34 -2.77 19.32
C GLU A 6 -8.14 -1.84 19.05
N ARG A 7 -6.97 -2.14 19.63
CA ARG A 7 -5.75 -1.37 19.33
C ARG A 7 -5.32 -1.49 17.87
N VAL A 8 -5.36 -2.70 17.30
CA VAL A 8 -5.05 -2.92 15.88
C VAL A 8 -6.05 -2.19 14.98
N ARG A 9 -7.34 -2.24 15.33
CA ARG A 9 -8.40 -1.50 14.64
C ARG A 9 -8.11 0.00 14.58
N GLN A 10 -7.76 0.61 15.72
CA GLN A 10 -7.45 2.04 15.76
C GLN A 10 -6.24 2.42 14.91
N GLU A 11 -5.23 1.55 14.83
CA GLU A 11 -4.08 1.78 13.95
C GLU A 11 -4.47 1.62 12.47
N LEU A 12 -5.34 0.66 12.13
CA LEU A 12 -5.93 0.52 10.79
C LEU A 12 -6.68 1.79 10.36
N GLU A 13 -7.57 2.31 11.21
CA GLU A 13 -8.33 3.54 10.94
C GLU A 13 -7.40 4.74 10.72
N LYS A 14 -6.35 4.87 11.52
CA LYS A 14 -5.32 5.92 11.35
C LYS A 14 -4.56 5.76 10.03
N ALA A 15 -4.16 4.54 9.67
CA ALA A 15 -3.47 4.27 8.42
C ALA A 15 -4.35 4.62 7.21
N SER A 16 -5.62 4.20 7.21
CA SER A 16 -6.57 4.52 6.14
C SER A 16 -6.78 6.04 5.98
N SER A 17 -6.88 6.78 7.10
CA SER A 17 -6.97 8.24 7.07
C SER A 17 -5.73 8.91 6.48
N LEU A 18 -4.54 8.43 6.84
CA LEU A 18 -3.27 8.90 6.28
C LEU A 18 -3.18 8.63 4.78
N VAL A 19 -3.54 7.42 4.32
CA VAL A 19 -3.57 7.07 2.89
C VAL A 19 -4.53 7.97 2.13
N GLY A 20 -5.75 8.17 2.64
CA GLY A 20 -6.74 9.06 2.03
C GLY A 20 -6.24 10.50 1.91
N THR A 21 -5.54 11.00 2.93
CA THR A 21 -4.94 12.34 2.92
C THR A 21 -3.77 12.42 1.95
N ALA A 22 -2.87 11.43 1.95
CA ALA A 22 -1.75 11.35 1.02
C ALA A 22 -2.22 11.37 -0.44
N ARG A 23 -3.25 10.58 -0.78
CA ARG A 23 -3.83 10.56 -2.13
C ARG A 23 -4.39 11.92 -2.54
N ARG A 24 -5.10 12.63 -1.63
CA ARG A 24 -5.61 13.98 -1.90
C ARG A 24 -4.49 14.99 -2.12
N LEU A 25 -3.46 14.96 -1.29
CA LEU A 25 -2.30 15.85 -1.41
C LEU A 25 -1.50 15.59 -2.70
N LEU A 26 -1.31 14.32 -3.07
CA LEU A 26 -0.68 13.96 -4.33
C LEU A 26 -1.50 14.42 -5.53
N ALA A 27 -2.84 14.36 -5.46
CA ALA A 27 -3.71 14.85 -6.54
C ALA A 27 -3.57 16.36 -6.76
N THR A 28 -3.30 17.15 -5.70
CA THR A 28 -3.03 18.60 -5.81
C THR A 28 -1.58 18.92 -6.16
N GLY A 29 -0.72 17.91 -6.28
CA GLY A 29 0.70 18.08 -6.57
C GLY A 29 1.59 18.44 -5.41
N THR A 30 1.09 18.22 -4.20
CA THR A 30 1.87 18.36 -2.97
C THR A 30 2.72 17.10 -2.78
N MET A 31 4.01 17.29 -2.47
CA MET A 31 4.86 16.17 -2.02
C MET A 31 4.36 15.65 -0.67
N VAL A 32 4.34 14.33 -0.53
CA VAL A 32 3.87 13.66 0.68
C VAL A 32 5.00 12.82 1.27
N ASP A 33 5.28 13.03 2.55
CA ASP A 33 6.12 12.13 3.34
C ASP A 33 5.29 10.93 3.84
N LEU A 34 5.73 9.73 3.49
CA LEU A 34 5.06 8.48 3.86
C LEU A 34 5.68 7.78 5.07
N ALA A 35 6.70 8.35 5.72
CA ALA A 35 7.34 7.76 6.90
C ALA A 35 6.34 7.47 8.03
N ALA A 36 5.39 8.39 8.26
CA ALA A 36 4.33 8.18 9.23
C ALA A 36 3.40 7.00 8.87
N LEU A 37 3.10 6.83 7.58
CA LEU A 37 2.29 5.70 7.09
C LEU A 37 3.03 4.38 7.24
N GLU A 38 4.32 4.33 6.89
CA GLU A 38 5.16 3.15 7.07
C GLU A 38 5.18 2.69 8.53
N GLY A 39 5.37 3.62 9.47
CA GLY A 39 5.36 3.32 10.90
C GLY A 39 4.02 2.73 11.37
N LYS A 40 2.90 3.19 10.80
CA LYS A 40 1.57 2.65 11.11
C LYS A 40 1.38 1.25 10.55
N VAL A 41 1.72 1.04 9.28
CA VAL A 41 1.64 -0.29 8.64
C VAL A 41 2.50 -1.30 9.41
N ARG A 42 3.73 -0.93 9.80
CA ARG A 42 4.59 -1.79 10.63
C ARG A 42 3.94 -2.16 11.96
N THR A 43 3.33 -1.19 12.64
CA THR A 43 2.64 -1.41 13.92
C THR A 43 1.46 -2.37 13.75
N ILE A 44 0.68 -2.21 12.69
CA ILE A 44 -0.43 -3.11 12.34
C ILE A 44 0.10 -4.52 12.06
N CYS A 45 1.12 -4.65 11.21
CA CYS A 45 1.72 -5.94 10.85
C CYS A 45 2.26 -6.70 12.07
N CYS A 46 2.88 -6.01 13.02
CA CYS A 46 3.29 -6.64 14.29
C CYS A 46 2.09 -7.03 15.15
N GLY A 47 1.08 -6.16 15.25
CA GLY A 47 -0.10 -6.41 16.07
C GLY A 47 -0.96 -7.58 15.56
N VAL A 48 -1.09 -7.77 14.25
CA VAL A 48 -1.94 -8.83 13.69
C VAL A 48 -1.41 -10.25 13.93
N VAL A 49 -0.09 -10.41 14.12
CA VAL A 49 0.53 -11.72 14.39
C VAL A 49 0.05 -12.28 15.73
N ASP A 50 -0.22 -11.40 16.70
CA ASP A 50 -0.64 -11.76 18.05
C ASP A 50 -2.18 -11.78 18.22
N LEU A 51 -2.95 -11.60 17.14
CA LEU A 51 -4.42 -11.63 17.21
C LEU A 51 -4.95 -13.05 17.35
N GLY A 52 -5.94 -13.20 18.24
CA GLY A 52 -6.80 -14.39 18.24
C GLY A 52 -7.60 -14.51 16.94
N ARG A 53 -7.99 -15.74 16.59
CA ARG A 53 -8.70 -16.04 15.33
C ARG A 53 -9.97 -15.19 15.13
N GLU A 54 -10.75 -14.97 16.18
CA GLU A 54 -12.00 -14.19 16.10
C GLU A 54 -11.76 -12.71 15.80
N ASP A 55 -10.77 -12.10 16.45
CA ASP A 55 -10.39 -10.70 16.19
C ASP A 55 -9.78 -10.56 14.80
N GLY A 56 -8.90 -11.48 14.39
CA GLY A 56 -8.33 -11.50 13.05
C GLY A 56 -9.39 -11.64 11.95
N GLN A 57 -10.41 -12.49 12.14
CA GLN A 57 -11.53 -12.60 11.22
C GLN A 57 -12.36 -11.32 11.14
N SER A 58 -12.54 -10.64 12.27
CA SER A 58 -13.33 -9.41 12.35
C SER A 58 -12.62 -8.22 11.70
N LEU A 59 -11.29 -8.16 11.76
CA LEU A 59 -10.46 -7.07 11.19
C LEU A 59 -10.03 -7.32 9.74
N ARG A 60 -10.23 -8.53 9.22
CA ARG A 60 -9.87 -8.90 7.86
C ARG A 60 -10.41 -7.93 6.79
N PRO A 61 -11.70 -7.54 6.80
CA PRO A 61 -12.22 -6.60 5.80
C PRO A 61 -11.50 -5.26 5.82
N ASP A 62 -11.16 -4.76 7.01
CA ASP A 62 -10.46 -3.47 7.17
C ASP A 62 -9.02 -3.55 6.67
N MET A 63 -8.34 -4.69 6.88
CA MET A 63 -7.00 -4.94 6.31
C MET A 63 -7.03 -5.01 4.78
N GLU A 64 -8.01 -5.71 4.20
CA GLU A 64 -8.20 -5.80 2.75
C GLU A 64 -8.47 -4.41 2.12
N ALA A 65 -9.27 -3.59 2.82
CA ALA A 65 -9.53 -2.21 2.41
C ALA A 65 -8.25 -1.34 2.46
N LEU A 66 -7.45 -1.44 3.54
CA LEU A 66 -6.19 -0.71 3.64
C LEU A 66 -5.20 -1.11 2.54
N ILE A 67 -5.08 -2.40 2.23
CA ILE A 67 -4.22 -2.89 1.12
C ILE A 67 -4.68 -2.26 -0.21
N THR A 68 -5.99 -2.28 -0.47
CA THR A 68 -6.56 -1.68 -1.69
C THR A 68 -6.24 -0.18 -1.79
N ASP A 69 -6.32 0.53 -0.67
CA ASP A 69 -6.01 1.97 -0.64
C ASP A 69 -4.51 2.25 -0.80
N LEU A 70 -3.63 1.41 -0.25
CA LEU A 70 -2.19 1.46 -0.47
C LEU A 70 -1.83 1.22 -1.95
N ASP A 71 -2.47 0.24 -2.60
CA ASP A 71 -2.27 -0.03 -4.03
C ASP A 71 -2.68 1.17 -4.90
N ARG A 72 -3.80 1.81 -4.56
CA ARG A 72 -4.26 3.05 -5.22
C ARG A 72 -3.29 4.20 -5.00
N LEU A 73 -2.73 4.33 -3.80
CA LEU A 73 -1.71 5.33 -3.51
C LEU A 73 -0.44 5.08 -4.33
N ALA A 74 0.03 3.83 -4.37
CA ALA A 74 1.19 3.45 -5.18
C ALA A 74 0.97 3.72 -6.68
N ALA A 75 -0.23 3.43 -7.20
CA ALA A 75 -0.59 3.76 -8.58
C ALA A 75 -0.56 5.27 -8.84
N ALA A 76 -1.12 6.09 -7.94
CA ALA A 76 -1.09 7.55 -8.06
C ALA A 76 0.34 8.13 -8.01
N ILE A 77 1.23 7.53 -7.21
CA ILE A 77 2.64 7.92 -7.17
C ILE A 77 3.32 7.57 -8.50
N ARG A 78 3.13 6.36 -9.04
CA ARG A 78 3.69 5.95 -10.33
C ARG A 78 3.24 6.85 -11.48
N ASP A 79 1.94 7.10 -11.59
CA ASP A 79 1.37 7.96 -12.63
C ASP A 79 2.01 9.37 -12.64
N ARG A 80 2.36 9.88 -11.45
CA ARG A 80 2.91 11.22 -11.28
C ARG A 80 4.43 11.30 -11.44
N TYR A 81 5.17 10.29 -10.97
CA TYR A 81 6.63 10.33 -10.86
C TYR A 81 7.35 9.41 -11.84
N ASP A 82 6.64 8.47 -12.48
CA ASP A 82 7.19 7.60 -13.53
C ASP A 82 6.21 7.49 -14.72
N PRO A 83 6.14 8.52 -15.57
CA PRO A 83 5.30 8.49 -16.77
C PRO A 83 5.81 7.53 -17.86
N GLN A 84 6.99 6.89 -17.69
CA GLN A 84 7.63 6.04 -18.70
C GLN A 84 7.49 4.53 -18.41
N ALA A 85 7.16 4.12 -17.18
CA ALA A 85 6.89 2.72 -16.83
C ALA A 85 5.57 2.13 -17.40
N GLY A 86 4.80 2.92 -18.17
CA GLY A 86 3.57 2.49 -18.84
C GLY A 86 3.78 1.76 -20.17
N ALA A 87 5.00 1.65 -20.70
CA ALA A 87 5.27 0.83 -21.88
C ALA A 87 5.57 -0.61 -21.41
N PRO A 88 4.82 -1.64 -21.85
CA PRO A 88 5.28 -3.01 -21.67
C PRO A 88 6.66 -3.10 -22.33
N ALA A 89 7.64 -3.66 -21.63
CA ALA A 89 8.93 -3.98 -22.20
C ALA A 89 8.71 -4.82 -23.46
N SER A 90 8.73 -4.18 -24.62
CA SER A 90 8.85 -4.87 -25.89
C SER A 90 10.25 -5.48 -25.87
N ASP A 91 10.30 -6.78 -25.57
CA ASP A 91 11.50 -7.58 -25.82
C ASP A 91 12.02 -7.24 -27.22
N PRO A 92 13.28 -6.83 -27.37
CA PRO A 92 13.87 -6.75 -28.70
C PRO A 92 13.90 -8.17 -29.29
N PRO A 93 13.61 -8.36 -30.59
CA PRO A 93 13.77 -9.65 -31.22
C PRO A 93 15.24 -10.06 -31.11
N SER A 94 15.50 -11.13 -30.37
CA SER A 94 16.77 -11.84 -30.41
C SER A 94 17.02 -12.28 -31.85
N ASP A 95 17.84 -11.52 -32.57
CA ASP A 95 18.45 -11.90 -33.84
C ASP A 95 19.71 -12.71 -33.52
N PRO A 96 19.74 -14.04 -33.68
CA PRO A 96 20.98 -14.77 -33.69
C PRO A 96 21.58 -14.62 -35.09
N GLY A 97 22.14 -13.44 -35.35
CA GLY A 97 23.00 -13.22 -36.49
C GLY A 97 24.25 -14.10 -36.40
N ARG A 98 24.40 -14.98 -37.39
CA ARG A 98 25.63 -15.17 -38.16
C ARG A 98 26.79 -15.88 -37.44
N GLU A 99 26.87 -17.19 -37.60
CA GLU A 99 28.14 -17.92 -37.65
C GLU A 99 28.52 -18.25 -39.10
N ILE A 100 29.82 -18.19 -39.35
CA ILE A 100 30.55 -17.99 -40.61
C ILE A 100 30.85 -19.33 -41.28
#